data_AF-A0A853BC60-F1
#
_entry.id   AF-A0A853BC60-F1
#
_cell.length_a   1.000
_cell.length_b   1.000
_cell.length_c   1.000
_cell.angle_alpha   90.00
_cell.angle_beta   90.00
_cell.angle_gamma   90.00
#
_symmetry.space_group_name_H-M   'P 1'
#
loop_
_entity.id
_entity.type
_entity.pdbx_description
1 polymer ?
#
loop_
_entity_poly.entity_id
_entity_poly.type
_entity_poly.pdbx_seq_one_letter_code
_entity_poly.pdbx_strand_id
1 'polypeptide(L)'
;MNRRSIAGAIVSGSVLAVSAAAGLLAGAGTSAADPATLTLTYTCPFPLIGNQQISVAINADVPATATVGEPTPEFAIEAVATVPETATAGLNLVGAKTVEGTAQASAAVDAPEASLPVTVPTTIAPTEIPASGAFDVTATGTTPSLTFTQAGEATVTVGDLLLTLHPKTADGSDTGLGTFDSQCTQDAGQDNTLATVQINEAAQSATEQRVR
;
A
#
# COMPACT_ATOMS: atom_id res chain seq x y z
N MET A 1 4.16 -56.99 76.33
CA MET A 1 4.11 -55.98 77.41
C MET A 1 4.94 -54.79 76.94
N ASN A 2 4.52 -53.54 76.95
CA ASN A 2 3.26 -52.90 77.30
C ASN A 2 3.19 -51.57 76.54
N ARG A 3 1.97 -51.20 76.17
CA ARG A 3 1.56 -49.92 75.59
C ARG A 3 1.94 -48.74 76.50
N ARG A 4 2.15 -47.56 75.90
CA ARG A 4 1.54 -46.30 76.38
C ARG A 4 1.71 -45.15 75.39
N SER A 5 0.58 -44.72 74.84
CA SER A 5 0.37 -43.47 74.11
C SER A 5 0.45 -42.27 75.05
N ILE A 6 0.99 -41.14 74.59
CA ILE A 6 0.63 -39.80 75.08
C ILE A 6 0.62 -38.84 73.90
N ALA A 7 -0.52 -38.18 73.72
CA ALA A 7 -0.77 -37.10 72.77
C ALA A 7 -0.33 -35.75 73.36
N GLY A 8 0.08 -34.81 72.49
CA GLY A 8 0.32 -33.41 72.84
C GLY A 8 0.36 -32.56 71.57
N ALA A 9 -0.66 -31.72 71.39
CA ALA A 9 -0.79 -30.74 70.31
C ALA A 9 0.12 -29.51 70.53
N ILE A 10 0.38 -28.72 69.48
CA ILE A 10 0.32 -27.23 69.42
C ILE A 10 0.76 -26.72 68.01
N VAL A 11 -0.22 -26.18 67.28
CA VAL A 11 -0.30 -24.92 66.48
C VAL A 11 1.00 -24.25 65.95
N SER A 12 1.03 -24.00 64.62
CA SER A 12 1.43 -22.74 63.91
C SER A 12 2.39 -22.96 62.73
N GLY A 13 2.09 -22.34 61.57
CA GLY A 13 3.07 -22.02 60.52
C GLY A 13 2.76 -22.66 59.16
N SER A 14 2.01 -22.03 58.27
CA SER A 14 2.45 -21.07 57.22
C SER A 14 2.81 -21.71 55.87
N VAL A 15 2.27 -21.06 54.82
CA VAL A 15 2.66 -21.02 53.40
C VAL A 15 2.00 -22.03 52.44
N LEU A 16 0.97 -21.51 51.77
CA LEU A 16 0.44 -21.96 50.48
C LEU A 16 1.52 -21.75 49.39
N ALA A 17 2.04 -22.82 48.81
CA ALA A 17 2.79 -22.75 47.55
C ALA A 17 1.80 -22.90 46.39
N VAL A 18 1.29 -21.78 45.87
CA VAL A 18 0.56 -21.72 44.60
C VAL A 18 1.59 -21.61 43.49
N SER A 19 1.84 -22.70 42.76
CA SER A 19 2.65 -22.69 41.55
C SER A 19 1.88 -21.98 40.44
N ALA A 20 2.16 -20.70 40.23
CA ALA A 20 1.61 -19.93 39.11
C ALA A 20 2.23 -20.43 37.80
N ALA A 21 1.44 -21.09 36.97
CA ALA A 21 1.75 -21.30 35.57
C ALA A 21 1.54 -19.98 34.82
N ALA A 22 2.58 -19.15 34.76
CA ALA A 22 2.65 -18.00 33.86
C ALA A 22 2.96 -18.53 32.44
N GLY A 23 1.90 -18.97 31.74
CA GLY A 23 1.97 -19.28 30.32
C GLY A 23 2.15 -17.99 29.52
N LEU A 24 3.23 -17.93 28.75
CA LEU A 24 3.66 -16.83 27.91
C LEU A 24 2.54 -16.40 26.95
N LEU A 25 2.03 -15.18 27.12
CA LEU A 25 1.35 -14.46 26.06
C LEU A 25 2.43 -14.05 25.04
N ALA A 26 2.70 -14.91 24.07
CA ALA A 26 3.37 -14.50 22.84
C ALA A 26 2.46 -13.49 22.15
N GLY A 27 2.76 -12.20 22.33
CA GLY A 27 2.15 -11.15 21.55
C GLY A 27 2.54 -11.36 20.09
N ALA A 28 1.61 -11.91 19.30
CA ALA A 28 1.61 -11.68 17.87
C ALA A 28 1.42 -10.17 17.69
N GLY A 29 2.55 -9.44 17.62
CA GLY A 29 2.54 -8.05 17.22
C GLY A 29 1.98 -8.03 15.82
N THR A 30 0.73 -7.59 15.68
CA THR A 30 0.23 -7.11 14.40
C THR A 30 1.16 -5.96 14.02
N SER A 31 2.14 -6.23 13.15
CA SER A 31 2.91 -5.18 12.51
C SER A 31 1.90 -4.38 11.71
N ALA A 32 1.42 -3.28 12.29
CA ALA A 32 0.69 -2.29 11.53
C ALA A 32 1.69 -1.75 10.50
N ALA A 33 1.36 -1.87 9.22
CA ALA A 33 2.08 -1.17 8.17
C ALA A 33 2.04 0.33 8.50
N ASP A 34 3.21 0.99 8.49
CA ASP A 34 3.26 2.45 8.56
C ASP A 34 2.89 2.97 7.16
N PRO A 35 1.94 3.92 7.02
CA PRO A 35 1.51 4.39 5.71
C PRO A 35 2.68 5.03 4.96
N ALA A 36 3.15 4.35 3.91
CA ALA A 36 4.17 4.88 3.02
C ALA A 36 3.57 6.04 2.24
N THR A 37 4.24 7.20 2.30
CA THR A 37 3.83 8.41 1.58
C THR A 37 4.95 8.85 0.66
N LEU A 38 4.65 9.04 -0.62
CA LEU A 38 5.58 9.49 -1.64
C LEU A 38 4.92 10.53 -2.53
N THR A 39 5.56 11.68 -2.75
CA THR A 39 5.06 12.69 -3.69
C THR A 39 5.97 12.75 -4.91
N LEU A 40 5.40 12.52 -6.09
CA LEU A 40 6.11 12.50 -7.36
C LEU A 40 5.50 13.49 -8.35
N THR A 41 6.36 14.14 -9.10
CA THR A 41 5.99 15.04 -10.19
C THR A 41 6.08 14.29 -11.52
N TYR A 42 5.08 14.48 -12.38
CA TYR A 42 4.99 13.86 -13.70
C TYR A 42 4.73 14.90 -14.78
N THR A 43 5.25 14.61 -15.97
CA THR A 43 4.91 15.34 -17.20
C THR A 43 3.96 14.50 -18.04
N CYS A 44 2.74 15.00 -18.22
CA CYS A 44 1.62 14.35 -18.92
C CYS A 44 1.28 15.07 -20.23
N PRO A 45 1.26 14.39 -21.39
CA PRO A 45 0.82 14.97 -22.65
C PRO A 45 -0.71 15.05 -22.67
N PHE A 46 -1.28 16.26 -22.58
CA PHE A 46 -2.72 16.47 -22.69
C PHE A 46 -3.10 16.97 -24.09
N PRO A 47 -4.22 16.49 -24.66
CA PRO A 47 -4.72 17.00 -25.93
C PRO A 47 -4.89 18.53 -25.90
N LEU A 48 -4.60 19.18 -27.02
CA LEU A 48 -4.74 20.64 -27.26
C LEU A 48 -3.77 21.54 -26.48
N ILE A 49 -3.39 21.20 -25.25
CA ILE A 49 -2.53 22.04 -24.38
C ILE A 49 -1.10 21.51 -24.24
N GLY A 50 -0.82 20.32 -24.79
CA GLY A 50 0.51 19.72 -24.76
C GLY A 50 0.92 19.21 -23.39
N ASN A 51 2.21 19.21 -23.10
CA ASN A 51 2.76 18.65 -21.87
C ASN A 51 2.41 19.51 -20.66
N GLN A 52 1.78 18.89 -19.67
CA GLN A 52 1.40 19.49 -18.39
C GLN A 52 2.14 18.78 -17.27
N GLN A 53 2.65 19.56 -16.32
CA GLN A 53 3.24 19.01 -15.11
C GLN A 53 2.16 18.83 -14.06
N ILE A 54 2.07 17.64 -13.46
CA ILE A 54 1.18 17.34 -12.34
C ILE A 54 2.01 16.83 -11.15
N SER A 55 1.52 17.08 -9.94
CA SER A 55 2.08 16.50 -8.71
C SER A 55 1.13 15.44 -8.19
N VAL A 56 1.64 14.28 -7.77
CA VAL A 56 0.85 13.17 -7.26
C VAL A 56 1.38 12.74 -5.90
N ALA A 57 0.58 12.91 -4.85
CA ALA A 57 0.83 12.35 -3.54
C ALA A 57 0.25 10.93 -3.49
N ILE A 58 1.10 9.94 -3.21
CA ILE A 58 0.78 8.52 -3.17
C ILE A 58 0.83 8.08 -1.72
N ASN A 59 -0.24 7.43 -1.27
CA ASN A 59 -0.38 6.85 0.05
C ASN A 59 -0.69 5.36 -0.10
N ALA A 60 0.10 4.52 0.56
CA ALA A 60 -0.05 3.07 0.48
C ALA A 60 0.30 2.39 1.81
N ASP A 61 -0.49 1.39 2.20
CA ASP A 61 -0.27 0.58 3.39
C ASP A 61 0.64 -0.62 3.08
N VAL A 62 1.87 -0.33 2.60
CA VAL A 62 2.80 -1.38 2.18
C VAL A 62 3.21 -2.23 3.40
N PRO A 63 3.09 -3.57 3.34
CA PRO A 63 3.48 -4.43 4.45
C PRO A 63 4.99 -4.33 4.70
N ALA A 64 5.39 -4.11 5.95
CA ALA A 64 6.81 -4.03 6.33
C ALA A 64 7.56 -5.37 6.14
N THR A 65 6.82 -6.48 6.13
CA THR A 65 7.38 -7.83 5.99
C THR A 65 6.56 -8.70 5.05
N ALA A 66 7.25 -9.67 4.44
CA ALA A 66 6.65 -10.78 3.71
C ALA A 66 7.32 -12.10 4.13
N THR A 67 6.75 -13.23 3.73
CA THR A 67 7.30 -14.57 3.99
C THR A 67 7.49 -15.31 2.68
N VAL A 68 8.63 -15.98 2.52
CA VAL A 68 8.87 -16.86 1.36
C VAL A 68 7.76 -17.91 1.24
N GLY A 69 7.23 -18.08 0.04
CA GLY A 69 6.19 -19.06 -0.27
C GLY A 69 4.77 -18.68 0.18
N GLU A 70 4.58 -17.53 0.84
CA GLU A 70 3.27 -17.00 1.18
C GLU A 70 2.91 -15.81 0.28
N PRO A 71 1.65 -15.72 -0.19
CA PRO A 71 1.18 -14.54 -0.91
C PRO A 71 1.16 -13.33 0.02
N THR A 72 1.67 -12.19 -0.45
CA THR A 72 1.57 -10.92 0.27
C THR A 72 0.10 -10.51 0.36
N PRO A 73 -0.30 -9.85 1.46
CA PRO A 73 -1.64 -9.26 1.54
C PRO A 73 -1.82 -8.22 0.43
N GLU A 74 -3.03 -8.15 -0.11
CA GLU A 74 -3.46 -7.00 -0.90
C GLU A 74 -3.57 -5.78 0.02
N PHE A 75 -3.16 -4.60 -0.46
CA PHE A 75 -3.31 -3.35 0.27
C PHE A 75 -3.86 -2.25 -0.64
N ALA A 76 -4.50 -1.26 -0.01
CA ALA A 76 -5.08 -0.13 -0.70
C ALA A 76 -4.01 0.88 -1.10
N ILE A 77 -4.21 1.50 -2.26
CA ILE A 77 -3.47 2.68 -2.71
C ILE A 77 -4.46 3.81 -2.89
N GLU A 78 -4.10 4.96 -2.35
CA GLU A 78 -4.72 6.25 -2.64
C GLU A 78 -3.68 7.16 -3.29
N ALA A 79 -4.06 7.84 -4.36
CA ALA A 79 -3.22 8.83 -5.02
C ALA A 79 -4.02 10.11 -5.24
N VAL A 80 -3.49 11.24 -4.76
CA VAL A 80 -4.07 12.57 -4.95
C VAL A 80 -3.22 13.33 -5.93
N ALA A 81 -3.76 13.60 -7.12
CA ALA A 81 -3.10 14.35 -8.17
C ALA A 81 -3.56 15.81 -8.18
N THR A 82 -2.63 16.75 -8.07
CA THR A 82 -2.88 18.18 -8.26
C THR A 82 -2.77 18.53 -9.75
N VAL A 83 -3.91 18.89 -10.32
CA VAL A 83 -4.06 19.33 -11.71
C VAL A 83 -3.76 20.83 -11.81
N PRO A 84 -2.84 21.27 -12.70
CA PRO A 84 -2.46 22.67 -12.81
C PRO A 84 -3.57 23.52 -13.46
N GLU A 85 -3.52 24.84 -13.23
CA GLU A 85 -4.48 25.80 -13.78
C GLU A 85 -4.59 25.74 -15.32
N THR A 86 -3.50 25.47 -16.02
CA THR A 86 -3.49 25.31 -17.49
C THR A 86 -4.31 24.11 -17.96
N ALA A 87 -4.26 23.00 -17.23
CA ALA A 87 -5.10 21.84 -17.49
C ALA A 87 -6.56 22.12 -17.15
N THR A 88 -6.84 22.81 -16.05
CA THR A 88 -8.19 23.31 -15.70
C THR A 88 -8.77 24.19 -16.81
N ALA A 89 -7.96 25.09 -17.37
CA ALA A 89 -8.38 25.95 -18.48
C ALA A 89 -8.68 25.12 -19.75
N GLY A 90 -7.84 24.13 -20.08
CA GLY A 90 -8.07 23.21 -21.20
C GLY A 90 -9.36 22.40 -21.06
N LEU A 91 -9.64 21.89 -19.86
CA LEU A 91 -10.88 21.18 -19.55
C LEU A 91 -12.12 22.09 -19.67
N ASN A 92 -12.05 23.32 -19.15
CA ASN A 92 -13.13 24.29 -19.30
C ASN A 92 -13.35 24.71 -20.77
N LEU A 93 -12.29 24.78 -21.59
CA LEU A 93 -12.37 25.12 -23.02
C LEU A 93 -13.20 24.10 -23.81
N VAL A 94 -13.11 22.81 -23.44
CA VAL A 94 -13.92 21.74 -24.05
C VAL A 94 -15.29 21.56 -23.38
N GLY A 95 -15.65 22.44 -22.45
CA GLY A 95 -16.95 22.43 -21.76
C GLY A 95 -17.07 21.41 -20.63
N ALA A 96 -15.95 20.82 -20.18
CA ALA A 96 -15.97 19.86 -19.08
C ALA A 96 -16.41 20.51 -17.77
N LYS A 97 -17.16 19.76 -16.97
CA LYS A 97 -17.59 20.10 -15.60
C LYS A 97 -17.18 19.06 -14.58
N THR A 98 -17.03 17.81 -15.00
CA THR A 98 -16.37 16.80 -14.20
C THR A 98 -15.30 16.09 -15.01
N VAL A 99 -14.33 15.51 -14.31
CA VAL A 99 -13.37 14.56 -14.87
C VAL A 99 -13.40 13.30 -14.02
N GLU A 100 -13.45 12.16 -14.68
CA GLU A 100 -13.37 10.82 -14.09
C GLU A 100 -12.52 9.93 -15.00
N GLY A 101 -12.21 8.71 -14.58
CA GLY A 101 -11.46 7.80 -15.44
C GLY A 101 -10.74 6.70 -14.68
N THR A 102 -9.64 6.24 -15.24
CA THR A 102 -8.75 5.26 -14.62
C THR A 102 -7.30 5.69 -14.76
N ALA A 103 -6.44 5.14 -13.92
CA ALA A 103 -5.01 5.22 -14.08
C ALA A 103 -4.37 3.84 -13.86
N GLN A 104 -3.22 3.64 -14.49
CA GLN A 104 -2.36 2.48 -14.29
C GLN A 104 -1.02 3.00 -13.81
N ALA A 105 -0.69 2.72 -12.55
CA ALA A 105 0.60 3.05 -11.98
C ALA A 105 1.56 1.88 -12.23
N SER A 106 2.66 2.15 -12.94
CA SER A 106 3.75 1.18 -13.02
C SER A 106 4.60 1.24 -11.75
N ALA A 107 5.11 0.10 -11.33
CA ALA A 107 6.03 -0.02 -10.21
C ALA A 107 7.02 -1.17 -10.48
N ALA A 108 8.16 -1.14 -9.81
CA ALA A 108 9.10 -2.25 -9.78
C ALA A 108 9.31 -2.68 -8.32
N VAL A 109 9.34 -3.99 -8.11
CA VAL A 109 9.73 -4.60 -6.84
C VAL A 109 11.08 -5.28 -7.04
N ASP A 110 12.14 -4.60 -6.62
CA ASP A 110 13.50 -5.12 -6.66
C ASP A 110 13.70 -6.05 -5.46
N ALA A 111 13.48 -7.34 -5.67
CA ALA A 111 13.66 -8.39 -4.67
C ALA A 111 14.96 -9.18 -4.91
N PRO A 112 15.44 -9.99 -3.94
CA PRO A 112 16.68 -10.76 -4.09
C PRO A 112 16.69 -11.70 -5.30
N GLU A 113 15.53 -12.22 -5.68
CA GLU A 113 15.36 -13.14 -6.79
C GLU A 113 15.34 -12.47 -8.17
N ALA A 114 14.74 -11.28 -8.26
CA ALA A 114 14.59 -10.51 -9.49
C ALA A 114 13.95 -9.13 -9.22
N SER A 115 14.05 -8.24 -10.21
CA SER A 115 13.17 -7.08 -10.32
C SER A 115 11.85 -7.50 -10.98
N LEU A 116 10.74 -7.35 -10.26
CA LEU A 116 9.40 -7.74 -10.69
C LEU A 116 8.61 -6.49 -11.13
N PRO A 117 8.16 -6.41 -12.40
CA PRO A 117 7.29 -5.32 -12.82
C PRO A 117 5.87 -5.54 -12.27
N VAL A 118 5.31 -4.49 -11.70
CA VAL A 118 3.95 -4.46 -11.15
C VAL A 118 3.18 -3.34 -11.83
N THR A 119 1.90 -3.59 -12.11
CA THR A 119 0.98 -2.56 -12.57
C THR A 119 -0.21 -2.54 -11.63
N VAL A 120 -0.49 -1.38 -11.06
CA VAL A 120 -1.60 -1.18 -10.13
C VAL A 120 -2.70 -0.39 -10.86
N PRO A 121 -3.85 -1.02 -11.17
CA PRO A 121 -4.99 -0.30 -11.69
C PRO A 121 -5.65 0.52 -10.59
N THR A 122 -5.94 1.78 -10.88
CA THR A 122 -6.67 2.69 -10.00
C THR A 122 -7.84 3.33 -10.74
N THR A 123 -8.88 3.67 -9.99
CA THR A 123 -10.07 4.35 -10.48
C THR A 123 -10.02 5.81 -10.03
N ILE A 124 -10.22 6.73 -10.96
CA ILE A 124 -10.31 8.15 -10.69
C ILE A 124 -11.77 8.49 -10.43
N ALA A 125 -12.08 8.97 -9.22
CA ALA A 125 -13.43 9.33 -8.85
C ALA A 125 -13.90 10.58 -9.63
N PRO A 126 -15.21 10.69 -9.94
CA PRO A 126 -15.76 11.89 -10.57
C PRO A 126 -15.48 13.12 -9.72
N THR A 127 -14.76 14.07 -10.30
CA THR A 127 -14.28 15.28 -9.61
C THR A 127 -14.79 16.52 -10.34
N GLU A 128 -15.36 17.47 -9.60
CA GLU A 128 -15.80 18.75 -10.15
C GLU A 128 -14.61 19.61 -10.58
N ILE A 129 -14.69 20.14 -11.80
CA ILE A 129 -13.67 21.02 -12.36
C ILE A 129 -14.03 22.46 -11.97
N PRO A 130 -13.16 23.19 -11.25
CA PRO A 130 -13.44 24.58 -10.91
C PRO A 130 -13.40 25.47 -12.16
N ALA A 131 -13.96 26.67 -12.03
CA ALA A 131 -13.94 27.66 -13.12
C ALA A 131 -12.52 28.13 -13.49
N SER A 132 -11.58 28.07 -12.55
CA SER A 132 -10.18 28.49 -12.70
C SER A 132 -9.31 27.92 -11.57
N GLY A 133 -7.99 27.97 -11.73
CA GLY A 133 -7.03 27.55 -10.72
C GLY A 133 -6.73 26.05 -10.75
N ALA A 134 -5.82 25.62 -9.87
CA ALA A 134 -5.51 24.21 -9.67
C ALA A 134 -6.60 23.50 -8.86
N PHE A 135 -6.72 22.18 -9.02
CA PHE A 135 -7.61 21.34 -8.23
C PHE A 135 -7.04 19.93 -8.07
N ASP A 136 -7.52 19.21 -7.07
CA ASP A 136 -7.07 17.86 -6.77
C ASP A 136 -8.06 16.82 -7.28
N VAL A 137 -7.52 15.70 -7.74
CA VAL A 137 -8.26 14.53 -8.21
C VAL A 137 -7.75 13.31 -7.46
N THR A 138 -8.67 12.51 -6.91
CA THR A 138 -8.31 11.31 -6.16
C THR A 138 -8.49 10.05 -7.01
N ALA A 139 -7.46 9.20 -7.02
CA ALA A 139 -7.49 7.87 -7.58
C ALA A 139 -7.29 6.82 -6.48
N THR A 140 -8.05 5.73 -6.54
CA THR A 140 -7.93 4.62 -5.57
C THR A 140 -7.81 3.28 -6.26
N GLY A 141 -7.07 2.35 -5.67
CA GLY A 141 -6.93 0.99 -6.18
C GLY A 141 -6.41 0.02 -5.14
N THR A 142 -6.21 -1.21 -5.56
CA THR A 142 -5.71 -2.31 -4.73
C THR A 142 -4.53 -2.96 -5.44
N THR A 143 -3.46 -3.25 -4.71
CA THR A 143 -2.30 -3.92 -5.29
C THR A 143 -2.56 -5.39 -5.56
N PRO A 144 -1.91 -5.97 -6.59
CA PRO A 144 -1.91 -7.42 -6.74
C PRO A 144 -1.10 -8.09 -5.62
N SER A 145 -1.45 -9.33 -5.29
CA SER A 145 -0.66 -10.17 -4.40
C SER A 145 0.60 -10.70 -5.11
N LEU A 146 1.73 -10.70 -4.41
CA LEU A 146 3.01 -11.24 -4.88
C LEU A 146 3.40 -12.44 -4.01
N THR A 147 4.18 -13.37 -4.55
CA THR A 147 4.78 -14.47 -3.77
C THR A 147 6.26 -14.51 -4.06
N PHE A 148 7.06 -14.42 -3.00
CA PHE A 148 8.52 -14.43 -3.09
C PHE A 148 9.08 -15.82 -2.86
N THR A 149 10.22 -16.10 -3.49
CA THR A 149 10.91 -17.39 -3.42
C THR A 149 12.25 -17.31 -2.67
N GLN A 150 12.77 -16.11 -2.44
CA GLN A 150 14.02 -15.88 -1.72
C GLN A 150 13.84 -14.84 -0.62
N ALA A 151 14.41 -15.11 0.56
CA ALA A 151 14.44 -14.15 1.65
C ALA A 151 15.47 -13.04 1.39
N GLY A 152 15.21 -11.88 1.99
CA GLY A 152 16.06 -10.69 1.85
C GLY A 152 15.24 -9.41 1.77
N GLU A 153 15.91 -8.31 1.52
CA GLU A 153 15.27 -7.00 1.39
C GLU A 153 14.73 -6.80 -0.02
N ALA A 154 13.49 -6.34 -0.14
CA ALA A 154 12.89 -5.90 -1.39
C ALA A 154 12.58 -4.40 -1.35
N THR A 155 12.85 -3.70 -2.45
CA THR A 155 12.55 -2.27 -2.58
C THR A 155 11.43 -2.06 -3.59
N VAL A 156 10.43 -1.26 -3.22
CA VAL A 156 9.31 -0.88 -4.09
C VAL A 156 9.55 0.51 -4.63
N THR A 157 9.66 0.63 -5.95
CA THR A 157 9.79 1.92 -6.66
C THR A 157 8.59 2.18 -7.55
N VAL A 158 8.15 3.43 -7.61
CA VAL A 158 7.04 3.89 -8.46
C VAL A 158 7.60 4.39 -9.79
N GLY A 159 7.00 3.97 -10.90
CA GLY A 159 7.35 4.39 -12.25
C GLY A 159 6.35 5.34 -12.88
N ASP A 160 6.28 5.30 -14.21
CA ASP A 160 5.36 6.10 -15.03
C ASP A 160 3.88 5.74 -14.81
N LEU A 161 3.00 6.66 -15.23
CA LEU A 161 1.55 6.49 -15.15
C LEU A 161 0.94 6.49 -16.55
N LEU A 162 -0.06 5.64 -16.76
CA LEU A 162 -0.96 5.73 -17.90
C LEU A 162 -2.35 6.14 -17.40
N LEU A 163 -2.79 7.35 -17.75
CA LEU A 163 -4.12 7.84 -17.44
C LEU A 163 -5.06 7.58 -18.60
N THR A 164 -6.31 7.21 -18.31
CA THR A 164 -7.42 7.21 -19.26
C THR A 164 -8.50 8.11 -18.67
N LEU A 165 -8.67 9.31 -19.23
CA LEU A 165 -9.49 10.39 -18.68
C LEU A 165 -10.75 10.61 -19.50
N HIS A 166 -11.86 10.79 -18.80
CA HIS A 166 -13.21 10.99 -19.33
C HIS A 166 -13.77 12.34 -18.85
N PRO A 167 -13.44 13.46 -19.50
CA PRO A 167 -14.06 14.74 -19.21
C PRO A 167 -15.53 14.75 -19.66
N LYS A 168 -16.43 15.09 -18.74
CA LYS A 168 -17.89 15.13 -18.96
C LYS A 168 -18.43 16.55 -18.84
N THR A 169 -19.47 16.86 -19.60
CA THR A 169 -20.23 18.12 -19.51
C THR A 169 -21.18 18.11 -18.31
N ALA A 170 -21.85 19.24 -18.05
CA ALA A 170 -22.77 19.42 -16.93
C ALA A 170 -23.94 18.41 -16.90
N ASP A 171 -24.37 17.93 -18.06
CA ASP A 171 -25.45 16.96 -18.22
C ASP A 171 -24.96 15.50 -18.18
N GLY A 172 -23.68 15.28 -17.92
CA GLY A 172 -23.05 13.96 -17.84
C GLY A 172 -22.70 13.33 -19.19
N SER A 173 -22.91 14.04 -20.30
CA SER A 173 -22.48 13.59 -21.63
C SER A 173 -20.97 13.79 -21.85
N ASP A 174 -20.41 13.13 -22.85
CA ASP A 174 -19.01 13.30 -23.21
C ASP A 174 -18.76 14.70 -23.77
N THR A 175 -17.63 15.30 -23.40
CA THR A 175 -17.16 16.51 -24.09
C THR A 175 -16.77 16.19 -25.53
N GLY A 176 -16.56 17.23 -26.36
CA GLY A 176 -16.06 17.05 -27.72
C GLY A 176 -14.67 16.39 -27.81
N LEU A 177 -13.95 16.26 -26.70
CA LEU A 177 -12.68 15.53 -26.62
C LEU A 177 -12.90 14.02 -26.46
N GLY A 178 -14.03 13.60 -25.88
CA GLY A 178 -14.28 12.21 -25.51
C GLY A 178 -13.27 11.67 -24.49
N THR A 179 -13.17 10.35 -24.44
CA THR A 179 -12.11 9.63 -23.71
C THR A 179 -10.75 9.85 -24.36
N PHE A 180 -9.72 10.10 -23.56
CA PHE A 180 -8.35 10.13 -24.05
C PHE A 180 -7.36 9.52 -23.07
N ASP A 181 -6.26 9.01 -23.61
CA ASP A 181 -5.14 8.50 -22.83
C ASP A 181 -4.05 9.56 -22.70
N SER A 182 -3.40 9.61 -21.54
CA SER A 182 -2.23 10.43 -21.28
C SER A 182 -1.15 9.56 -20.64
N GLN A 183 -0.07 9.33 -21.38
CA GLN A 183 1.11 8.63 -20.89
C GLN A 183 2.02 9.62 -20.16
N CYS A 184 1.90 9.64 -18.84
CA CYS A 184 2.64 10.53 -17.96
C CYS A 184 3.99 9.93 -17.59
N THR A 185 5.07 10.66 -17.85
CA THR A 185 6.43 10.24 -17.48
C THR A 185 6.85 10.95 -16.21
N GLN A 186 7.49 10.22 -15.30
CA GLN A 186 8.04 10.81 -14.09
C GLN A 186 9.14 11.83 -14.42
N ASP A 187 9.14 12.98 -13.74
CA ASP A 187 10.22 13.96 -13.90
C ASP A 187 11.53 13.43 -13.29
N ALA A 188 12.64 13.68 -13.99
CA ALA A 188 13.95 13.13 -13.61
C ALA A 188 14.49 13.71 -12.30
N GLY A 189 15.26 12.91 -11.56
CA GLY A 189 16.01 13.34 -10.37
C GLY A 189 15.23 13.28 -9.05
N GLN A 190 14.02 12.72 -9.05
CA GLN A 190 13.23 12.45 -7.84
C GLN A 190 13.59 11.08 -7.25
N ASP A 191 13.53 10.93 -5.93
CA ASP A 191 13.53 9.60 -5.30
C ASP A 191 12.14 9.00 -5.48
N ASN A 192 12.07 7.85 -6.14
CA ASN A 192 10.83 7.16 -6.44
C ASN A 192 10.60 5.91 -5.57
N THR A 193 11.40 5.75 -4.51
CA THR A 193 11.27 4.66 -3.54
C THR A 193 10.05 4.91 -2.66
N LEU A 194 9.06 4.03 -2.76
CA LEU A 194 7.86 4.09 -1.92
C LEU A 194 8.10 3.43 -0.56
N ALA A 195 8.69 2.23 -0.57
CA ALA A 195 8.87 1.43 0.64
C ALA A 195 9.95 0.37 0.47
N THR A 196 10.41 -0.15 1.60
CA THR A 196 11.27 -1.33 1.71
C THR A 196 10.53 -2.40 2.49
N VAL A 197 10.59 -3.64 2.01
CA VAL A 197 9.90 -4.80 2.59
C VAL A 197 10.94 -5.86 2.94
N GLN A 198 10.92 -6.34 4.18
CA GLN A 198 11.76 -7.46 4.59
C GLN A 198 11.06 -8.79 4.32
N ILE A 199 11.59 -9.57 3.36
CA ILE A 199 11.13 -10.93 3.08
C ILE A 199 11.86 -11.88 4.04
N ASN A 200 11.10 -12.59 4.86
CA ASN A 200 11.60 -13.56 5.82
C ASN A 200 11.53 -14.98 5.26
N GLU A 201 12.42 -15.84 5.74
CA GLU A 201 12.31 -17.28 5.49
C GLU A 201 11.01 -17.83 6.08
N ALA A 202 10.41 -18.79 5.38
CA ALA A 202 9.31 -19.56 5.97
C ALA A 202 9.83 -20.28 7.22
N ALA A 203 9.10 -20.17 8.34
CA ALA A 203 9.45 -20.92 9.53
C ALA A 203 9.38 -22.42 9.20
N GLN A 204 10.54 -23.09 9.15
CA GLN A 204 10.58 -24.53 8.96
C GLN A 204 9.87 -25.18 10.14
N SER A 205 8.68 -25.72 9.89
CA SER A 205 7.95 -26.47 10.89
C SER A 205 8.80 -27.68 11.29
N ALA A 206 9.25 -27.70 12.55
CA ALA A 206 10.10 -28.70 13.16
C ALA A 206 9.40 -30.07 13.33
N THR A 207 8.87 -30.65 12.25
CA THR A 207 8.18 -31.94 12.25
C THR A 207 9.04 -33.05 11.62
N GLU A 208 10.07 -32.73 10.82
CA GLU A 208 10.82 -33.75 10.09
C GLU A 208 12.13 -34.23 10.74
N GLN A 209 12.48 -33.72 11.94
CA GLN A 209 13.66 -34.19 12.68
C GLN A 209 13.36 -35.34 13.66
N ARG A 210 12.18 -35.99 13.56
CA ARG A 210 11.82 -37.19 14.33
C ARG A 210 11.63 -38.42 13.45
N VAL A 211 12.40 -38.58 12.39
CA VAL A 211 12.53 -39.87 11.66
C VAL A 211 13.98 -40.07 11.22
N ARG A 212 14.93 -40.06 12.16
CA ARG A 212 16.23 -40.75 12.01
C ARG A 212 16.70 -41.25 13.36
#